data_AF-A0A419I8J6-F1
#
_entry.id   AF-A0A419I8J6-F1
#
_cell.length_a   1.000
_cell.length_b   1.000
_cell.length_c   1.000
_cell.angle_alpha   90.00
_cell.angle_beta   90.00
_cell.angle_gamma   90.00
#
_symmetry.space_group_name_H-M   'P 1'
#
loop_
_entity.id
_entity.type
_entity.pdbx_description
1 polymer ?
#
loop_
_entity_poly.entity_id
_entity_poly.type
_entity_poly.pdbx_seq_one_letter_code
_entity_poly.pdbx_strand_id
1 'polypeptide(L)'
;MSTTRRAAVVAIVVCALAFTVAVPLRTYLSQRSEVREQEAQQAQLQQEVAELQNRKNQLSDPAQIEAEARRRLRYVKPGETPYVVQLPEDQPVAQPQQPGPQQAPAGSWYENLWSQISGG
;
A
#
# COMPACT_ATOMS: atom_id res chain seq x y z
N MET A 1 24.26 25.59 64.61
CA MET A 1 24.53 24.39 63.79
C MET A 1 23.29 23.57 63.41
N SER A 2 22.15 23.73 64.08
CA SER A 2 20.88 23.04 63.76
C SER A 2 20.26 23.49 62.43
N THR A 3 20.33 24.77 62.09
CA THR A 3 19.73 25.32 60.86
C THR A 3 20.41 24.82 59.58
N THR A 4 21.75 24.82 59.54
CA THR A 4 22.52 24.34 58.38
C THR A 4 22.28 22.86 58.11
N ARG A 5 22.21 22.03 59.17
CA ARG A 5 21.89 20.59 59.04
C ARG A 5 20.48 20.37 58.53
N ARG A 6 19.50 21.13 59.02
CA ARG A 6 18.11 21.07 58.53
C ARG A 6 18.01 21.51 57.06
N ALA A 7 18.69 22.60 56.69
CA ALA A 7 18.75 23.07 55.31
C ALA A 7 19.38 22.03 54.37
N ALA A 8 20.47 21.38 54.80
CA ALA A 8 21.09 20.31 54.02
C ALA A 8 20.15 19.12 53.81
N VAL A 9 19.41 18.70 54.85
CA VAL A 9 18.42 17.61 54.74
C VAL A 9 17.29 18.00 53.78
N VAL A 10 16.78 19.24 53.85
CA VAL A 10 15.74 19.71 52.93
C VAL A 10 16.24 19.72 51.48
N ALA A 11 17.46 20.20 51.24
CA ALA A 11 18.05 20.20 49.89
C ALA A 11 18.16 18.78 49.31
N ILE A 12 18.60 17.81 50.12
CA ILE A 12 18.68 16.40 49.70
C ILE A 12 17.29 15.84 49.37
N VAL A 13 16.28 16.14 50.19
CA VAL A 13 14.89 15.69 49.94
C VAL A 13 14.33 16.30 48.65
N VAL A 14 14.56 17.59 48.40
CA VAL A 14 14.13 18.26 47.15
C VAL A 14 14.83 17.62 45.94
N CYS A 15 16.14 17.37 46.02
CA CYS A 15 16.88 16.69 44.96
C CYS A 15 16.36 15.27 44.72
N ALA A 16 16.06 14.50 45.78
CA ALA A 16 15.49 13.17 45.65
C ALA A 16 14.13 13.20 44.96
N LEU A 17 13.23 14.11 45.36
CA LEU A 17 11.92 14.30 44.73
C LEU A 17 12.05 14.70 43.26
N ALA A 18 12.97 15.61 42.93
CA ALA A 18 13.23 16.02 41.56
C ALA A 18 13.69 14.83 40.69
N PHE A 19 14.61 14.00 41.19
CA PHE A 19 15.05 12.79 40.50
C PHE A 19 13.92 11.75 40.33
N THR A 20 13.08 11.57 41.35
CA THR A 20 11.91 10.66 41.27
C THR A 20 10.92 11.10 40.20
N VAL A 21 10.72 12.41 40.01
CA VAL A 21 9.75 12.95 39.03
C VAL A 21 10.34 13.12 37.63
N ALA A 22 11.66 13.31 37.50
CA ALA A 22 12.33 13.55 36.21
C ALA A 22 12.12 12.41 35.20
N VAL A 23 12.17 11.16 35.66
CA VAL A 23 11.94 9.98 34.81
C VAL A 23 10.48 9.88 34.33
N PRO A 24 9.45 9.87 35.20
CA PRO A 24 8.06 9.78 34.78
C PRO A 24 7.59 10.97 33.93
N LEU A 25 8.18 12.16 34.08
CA LEU A 25 7.85 13.30 33.23
C LEU A 25 8.24 13.07 31.77
N ARG A 26 9.41 12.45 31.53
CA ARG A 26 9.84 12.05 30.19
C ARG A 26 8.90 11.00 29.59
N THR A 27 8.50 10.02 30.39
CA THR A 27 7.59 8.95 29.96
C THR A 27 6.18 9.46 29.68
N TYR A 28 5.69 10.41 30.46
CA TYR A 28 4.38 11.03 30.26
C TYR A 28 4.32 11.82 28.94
N LEU A 29 5.41 12.50 28.59
CA LEU A 29 5.53 13.22 27.32
C LEU A 29 5.65 12.27 26.12
N SER A 30 6.34 11.14 26.24
CA SER A 30 6.47 10.13 25.16
C SER A 30 5.18 9.31 24.96
N GLN A 31 4.41 9.03 26.01
CA GLN A 31 3.11 8.36 25.89
C GLN A 31 2.12 9.18 25.04
N ARG A 32 2.20 10.51 25.09
CA ARG A 32 1.29 11.39 24.34
C ARG A 32 1.58 11.47 22.84
N SER A 33 2.80 11.14 22.41
CA SER A 33 3.10 10.93 20.99
C SER A 33 2.62 9.56 20.51
N GLU A 34 2.76 8.51 21.34
CA GLU A 34 2.34 7.16 20.98
C GLU A 34 0.81 7.06 20.78
N VAL A 35 0.01 7.71 21.63
CA VAL A 35 -1.46 7.72 21.45
C VAL A 35 -1.86 8.42 20.14
N ARG A 36 -1.25 9.56 19.81
CA ARG A 36 -1.56 10.27 18.57
C ARG A 36 -1.13 9.49 17.33
N GLU A 37 -0.01 8.79 17.42
CA GLU A 37 0.48 7.95 16.33
C GLU A 37 -0.42 6.72 16.12
N GLN A 38 -0.87 6.08 17.20
CA GLN A 38 -1.81 4.95 17.14
C GLN A 38 -3.18 5.37 16.59
N GLU A 39 -3.72 6.52 17.00
CA GLU A 39 -4.98 7.05 16.46
C GLU A 39 -4.88 7.36 14.96
N ALA A 40 -3.75 7.95 14.52
CA ALA A 40 -3.50 8.23 13.11
C ALA A 40 -3.41 6.95 12.27
N GLN A 41 -2.70 5.93 12.77
CA GLN A 41 -2.61 4.62 12.11
C GLN A 41 -3.98 3.94 12.01
N GLN A 42 -4.79 3.99 13.07
CA GLN A 42 -6.14 3.44 13.06
C GLN A 42 -7.03 4.12 12.01
N ALA A 43 -6.96 5.44 11.90
CA ALA A 43 -7.71 6.20 10.90
C ALA A 43 -7.29 5.84 9.46
N GLN A 44 -6.00 5.69 9.21
CA GLN A 44 -5.48 5.28 7.90
C GLN A 44 -5.95 3.87 7.51
N LEU A 45 -5.84 2.91 8.42
CA LEU A 45 -6.27 1.54 8.17
C LEU A 45 -7.77 1.44 7.90
N GLN A 46 -8.58 2.22 8.61
CA GLN A 46 -10.03 2.28 8.35
C GLN A 46 -10.36 2.82 6.95
N GLN A 47 -9.62 3.82 6.48
CA GLN A 47 -9.79 4.35 5.12
C GLN A 47 -9.41 3.31 4.06
N GLU A 48 -8.30 2.61 4.26
CA GLU A 48 -7.83 1.57 3.32
C GLU A 48 -8.83 0.41 3.24
N VAL A 49 -9.36 -0.05 4.38
CA VAL A 49 -10.42 -1.07 4.41
C VAL A 49 -11.65 -0.61 3.64
N ALA A 50 -12.09 0.65 3.81
CA ALA A 50 -13.25 1.19 3.10
C ALA A 50 -13.01 1.25 1.58
N GLU A 51 -11.82 1.66 1.15
CA GLU A 51 -11.44 1.67 -0.27
C GLU A 51 -11.45 0.25 -0.86
N LEU A 52 -10.81 -0.70 -0.19
CA LEU A 52 -10.75 -2.09 -0.61
C LEU A 52 -12.14 -2.74 -0.68
N GLN A 53 -13.00 -2.45 0.30
CA GLN A 53 -14.38 -2.93 0.30
C GLN A 53 -15.16 -2.38 -0.91
N ASN A 54 -14.99 -1.09 -1.23
CA ASN A 54 -15.60 -0.48 -2.41
C ASN A 54 -15.09 -1.11 -3.70
N ARG A 55 -13.77 -1.32 -3.81
CA ARG A 55 -13.17 -1.99 -4.98
C ARG A 55 -13.69 -3.41 -5.15
N LYS A 56 -13.78 -4.16 -4.06
CA LYS A 56 -14.36 -5.50 -4.05
C LYS A 56 -15.82 -5.47 -4.53
N ASN A 57 -16.62 -4.53 -4.03
CA ASN A 57 -18.02 -4.39 -4.46
C ASN A 57 -18.14 -4.06 -5.96
N GLN A 58 -17.28 -3.18 -6.48
CA GLN A 58 -17.24 -2.86 -7.92
C GLN A 58 -16.86 -4.08 -8.77
N LEU A 59 -15.92 -4.89 -8.29
CA LEU A 59 -15.47 -6.13 -8.94
C LEU A 59 -16.45 -7.30 -8.75
N SER A 60 -17.40 -7.21 -7.82
CA SER A 60 -18.39 -8.26 -7.56
C SER A 60 -19.57 -8.22 -8.53
N ASP A 61 -19.69 -7.16 -9.34
CA ASP A 61 -20.74 -7.08 -10.35
C ASP A 61 -20.33 -7.88 -11.60
N PRO A 62 -21.00 -9.01 -11.91
CA PRO A 62 -20.70 -9.82 -13.09
C PRO A 62 -20.83 -9.02 -14.40
N ALA A 63 -21.61 -7.92 -14.43
CA ALA A 63 -21.70 -7.05 -15.59
C ALA A 63 -20.38 -6.30 -15.87
N GLN A 64 -19.61 -5.94 -14.83
CA GLN A 64 -18.31 -5.29 -14.99
C GLN A 64 -17.26 -6.27 -15.53
N ILE A 65 -17.24 -7.50 -15.01
CA ILE A 65 -16.37 -8.57 -15.52
C ILE A 65 -16.68 -8.85 -16.99
N GLU A 66 -17.96 -8.94 -17.35
CA GLU A 66 -18.38 -9.15 -18.74
C GLU A 66 -17.99 -7.97 -19.65
N ALA A 67 -18.14 -6.73 -19.17
CA ALA A 67 -17.74 -5.54 -19.90
C ALA A 67 -16.23 -5.46 -20.11
N GLU A 68 -15.43 -5.79 -19.09
CA GLU A 68 -13.96 -5.78 -19.19
C GLU A 68 -13.45 -6.93 -20.07
N ALA A 69 -14.05 -8.12 -19.98
CA ALA A 69 -13.77 -9.24 -20.88
C ALA A 69 -14.12 -8.90 -22.34
N ARG A 70 -15.26 -8.25 -22.59
CA ARG A 70 -15.64 -7.81 -23.95
C ARG A 70 -14.71 -6.70 -24.48
N ARG A 71 -14.27 -5.77 -23.62
CA ARG A 71 -13.36 -4.67 -24.01
C ARG A 71 -11.92 -5.14 -24.27
N ARG A 72 -11.34 -5.94 -23.37
CA ARG A 72 -9.92 -6.33 -23.42
C ARG A 72 -9.68 -7.62 -24.19
N LEU A 73 -10.55 -8.62 -24.01
CA LEU A 73 -10.38 -9.97 -24.55
C LEU A 73 -11.27 -10.22 -25.77
N ARG A 74 -12.12 -9.27 -26.15
CA ARG A 74 -13.14 -9.41 -27.21
C ARG A 74 -14.02 -10.65 -27.04
N TYR A 75 -14.29 -11.04 -25.79
CA TYR A 75 -15.20 -12.14 -25.49
C TYR A 75 -16.65 -11.77 -25.83
N VAL A 76 -17.40 -12.75 -26.32
CA VAL A 76 -18.81 -12.66 -26.68
C VAL A 76 -19.58 -13.80 -26.00
N LYS A 77 -20.88 -13.61 -25.72
CA LYS A 77 -21.68 -14.70 -25.15
C LYS A 77 -21.92 -15.81 -26.17
N PRO A 78 -22.17 -17.06 -25.73
CA PRO A 78 -22.63 -18.12 -26.62
C PRO A 78 -23.88 -17.66 -27.39
N GLY A 79 -23.81 -17.65 -28.72
CA GLY A 79 -24.89 -17.19 -29.61
C GLY A 79 -24.77 -15.75 -30.12
N GLU A 80 -23.81 -14.95 -29.64
CA GLU A 80 -23.53 -13.59 -30.17
C GLU A 80 -22.52 -13.64 -31.34
N THR A 81 -22.74 -12.84 -32.39
CA THR A 81 -21.78 -12.71 -33.52
C THR A 81 -20.92 -11.46 -33.34
N PRO A 82 -19.58 -11.56 -33.20
CA PRO A 82 -18.72 -10.39 -33.04
C PRO A 82 -18.64 -9.60 -34.36
N TYR A 83 -18.91 -8.28 -34.31
CA TYR A 83 -18.70 -7.38 -35.44
C TYR A 83 -17.44 -6.55 -35.21
N VAL A 84 -16.53 -6.56 -36.18
CA VAL A 84 -15.35 -5.67 -36.19
C VAL A 84 -15.53 -4.72 -37.35
N VAL A 85 -15.58 -3.41 -37.04
CA VAL A 85 -15.66 -2.39 -38.09
C VAL A 85 -14.30 -2.33 -38.78
N GLN A 86 -14.23 -2.87 -40.00
CA GLN A 86 -13.14 -2.59 -40.93
C GLN A 86 -13.48 -1.29 -41.65
N LEU A 87 -12.75 -0.22 -41.33
CA LEU A 87 -12.82 1.00 -42.13
C LEU A 87 -12.17 0.71 -43.49
N PRO A 88 -12.74 1.19 -44.61
CA PRO A 88 -12.08 1.13 -45.91
C PRO A 88 -10.70 1.78 -45.80
N GLU A 89 -9.67 1.11 -46.29
CA GLU A 89 -8.31 1.66 -46.32
C GLU A 89 -8.24 2.81 -47.33
N ASP A 90 -8.49 4.03 -46.89
CA ASP A 90 -7.99 5.20 -47.58
C ASP A 90 -6.48 5.30 -47.29
N GLN A 91 -5.72 4.72 -48.22
CA GLN A 91 -4.27 4.79 -48.38
C GLN A 91 -3.41 3.99 -47.39
N PRO A 92 -2.39 3.26 -47.89
CA PRO A 92 -1.44 2.57 -47.04
C PRO A 92 -0.53 3.61 -46.38
N VAL A 93 -0.94 4.10 -45.21
CA VAL A 93 0.02 4.67 -44.26
C VAL A 93 0.93 3.52 -43.90
N ALA A 94 2.21 3.60 -44.29
CA ALA A 94 3.22 2.59 -44.01
C ALA A 94 3.12 2.18 -42.53
N GLN A 95 2.52 1.02 -42.29
CA GLN A 95 2.57 0.40 -40.97
C GLN A 95 4.05 0.12 -40.72
N PRO A 96 4.63 0.58 -39.60
CA PRO A 96 5.96 0.12 -39.24
C PRO A 96 5.90 -1.40 -39.22
N GLN A 97 6.71 -2.04 -40.06
CA GLN A 97 6.82 -3.49 -40.16
C GLN A 97 6.90 -4.04 -38.74
N GLN A 98 5.84 -4.74 -38.32
CA GLN A 98 5.92 -5.58 -37.15
C GLN A 98 7.09 -6.53 -37.42
N PRO A 99 8.11 -6.58 -36.55
CA PRO A 99 9.06 -7.66 -36.61
C PRO A 99 8.25 -8.95 -36.54
N GLY A 100 8.45 -9.87 -37.49
CA GLY A 100 7.88 -11.21 -37.41
C GLY A 100 8.18 -11.82 -36.04
N PRO A 101 7.38 -12.80 -35.56
CA PRO A 101 7.43 -13.26 -34.18
C PRO A 101 8.87 -13.54 -33.76
N GLN A 102 9.46 -12.61 -33.00
CA GLN A 102 10.63 -12.94 -32.20
C GLN A 102 10.16 -14.08 -31.32
N GLN A 103 10.84 -15.21 -31.44
CA GLN A 103 10.70 -16.33 -30.54
C GLN A 103 10.66 -15.74 -29.13
N ALA A 104 9.49 -15.83 -28.48
CA ALA A 104 9.36 -15.41 -27.11
C ALA A 104 10.47 -16.16 -26.34
N PRO A 105 11.26 -15.48 -25.50
CA PRO A 105 12.23 -16.18 -24.67
C PRO A 105 11.49 -17.33 -24.00
N ALA A 106 12.05 -18.54 -24.14
CA ALA A 106 11.49 -19.77 -23.59
C ALA A 106 11.54 -19.66 -22.06
N GLY A 107 10.53 -18.99 -21.51
CA GLY A 107 10.51 -18.56 -20.13
C GLY A 107 9.57 -17.39 -19.96
N SER A 108 8.45 -17.66 -19.33
CA SER A 108 7.59 -16.62 -18.77
C SER A 108 8.39 -15.70 -17.82
N TRP A 109 7.92 -14.47 -17.61
CA TRP A 109 8.61 -13.51 -16.74
C TRP A 109 8.80 -14.03 -15.30
N TYR A 110 7.91 -14.91 -14.84
CA TYR A 110 7.98 -15.50 -13.50
C TYR A 110 9.09 -16.55 -13.39
N GLU A 111 9.36 -17.33 -14.43
CA GLU A 111 10.46 -18.32 -14.44
C GLU A 111 11.83 -17.64 -14.28
N ASN A 112 12.03 -16.49 -14.94
CA ASN A 112 13.25 -15.70 -14.82
C ASN A 112 13.45 -15.12 -13.40
N LEU A 113 12.35 -14.80 -12.71
CA LEU A 113 12.37 -14.22 -11.37
C LEU A 113 12.72 -15.30 -10.32
N TRP A 114 12.16 -16.50 -10.47
CA TRP A 114 12.47 -17.65 -9.61
C TRP A 114 13.92 -18.12 -9.77
N SER A 115 14.44 -18.13 -11.00
CA SER A 115 15.84 -18.47 -11.29
C SER A 115 16.83 -17.55 -10.56
N GLN A 116 16.53 -16.26 -10.42
CA GLN A 116 17.40 -15.30 -9.73
C GLN A 116 17.45 -15.52 -8.22
N ILE A 117 16.36 -16.03 -7.63
CA ILE A 117 16.28 -16.31 -6.18
C ILE A 117 16.96 -17.64 -5.84
N SER A 118 16.85 -18.64 -6.71
CA SER A 118 17.47 -19.95 -6.49
C SER A 118 18.95 -20.03 -6.91
N GLY A 119 19.44 -19.04 -7.65
CA GLY A 119 20.78 -19.02 -8.24
C GLY A 119 21.83 -18.17 -7.51
N GLY A 120 21.56 -17.76 -6.25
CA GLY A 120 22.49 -17.03 -5.39
C GLY A 120 23.06 -17.89 -4.27
#